data_AF-A0AAJ1RJ81-F1
#
_entry.id   AF-A0AAJ1RJ81-F1
#
_cell.length_a   1.000
_cell.length_b   1.000
_cell.length_c   1.000
_cell.angle_alpha   90.00
_cell.angle_beta   90.00
_cell.angle_gamma   90.00
#
_symmetry.space_group_name_H-M   'P 1'
#
loop_
_entity.id
_entity.type
_entity.pdbx_description
1 polymer ?
#
loop_
_entity_poly.entity_id
_entity_poly.type
_entity_poly.pdbx_seq_one_letter_code
_entity_poly.pdbx_strand_id
1 'polypeptide(L)'
;MTEDSYVDTRVQEFADHIQCDPELAQELYFEHKVSEALDNEQKASVDRELSTLRIVSNNLDRAAKACKTLSIYDDDLRNALRIQGLNLEKQIDELNNTLKDNIAFFNASISKDISGTSSDHKANTVV
;
A
#
# COMPACT_ATOMS: atom_id res chain seq x y z
N MET A 1 -14.74 -37.06 20.60
CA MET A 1 -14.72 -35.68 20.06
C MET A 1 -13.82 -35.76 18.85
N THR A 2 -14.40 -35.76 17.65
CA THR A 2 -13.62 -35.67 16.41
C THR A 2 -12.97 -34.31 16.39
N GLU A 3 -11.65 -34.33 16.33
CA GLU A 3 -10.78 -33.17 16.23
C GLU A 3 -11.06 -32.55 14.85
N ASP A 4 -12.02 -31.63 14.76
CA ASP A 4 -12.23 -30.85 13.55
C ASP A 4 -10.94 -30.09 13.28
N SER A 5 -10.20 -30.52 12.25
CA SER A 5 -8.98 -29.86 11.80
C SER A 5 -9.36 -28.43 11.42
N TYR A 6 -8.94 -27.47 12.22
CA TYR A 6 -9.19 -26.05 11.94
C TYR A 6 -8.29 -25.64 10.77
N VAL A 7 -8.81 -25.75 9.55
CA VAL A 7 -8.14 -25.24 8.35
C VAL A 7 -8.22 -23.71 8.39
N ASP A 8 -7.07 -23.06 8.44
CA ASP A 8 -6.96 -21.60 8.47
C ASP A 8 -7.65 -20.99 7.24
N THR A 9 -8.36 -19.87 7.40
CA THR A 9 -9.06 -19.19 6.31
C THR A 9 -8.14 -18.89 5.11
N ARG A 10 -6.85 -18.62 5.35
CA ARG A 10 -5.86 -18.40 4.28
C ARG A 10 -5.48 -19.67 3.53
N VAL A 11 -5.47 -20.82 4.21
CA VAL A 11 -5.27 -22.13 3.58
C VAL A 11 -6.50 -22.47 2.74
N GLN A 12 -7.70 -22.13 3.21
CA GLN A 12 -8.93 -22.29 2.44
C GLN A 12 -8.93 -21.44 1.15
N GLU A 13 -8.57 -20.16 1.26
CA GLU A 13 -8.44 -19.25 0.11
C GLU A 13 -7.36 -19.71 -0.88
N PHE A 14 -6.24 -20.22 -0.38
CA PHE A 14 -5.20 -20.83 -1.22
C PHE A 14 -5.71 -22.09 -1.91
N ALA A 15 -6.38 -23.00 -1.19
CA ALA A 15 -6.97 -24.23 -1.72
C ALA A 15 -7.97 -23.93 -2.85
N ASP A 16 -8.82 -22.92 -2.66
CA ASP A 16 -9.76 -22.45 -3.68
C ASP A 16 -9.03 -21.88 -4.91
N HIS A 17 -7.96 -21.11 -4.70
CA HIS A 17 -7.15 -20.53 -5.77
C HIS A 17 -6.46 -21.57 -6.64
N ILE A 18 -5.88 -22.61 -6.02
CA ILE A 18 -5.21 -23.70 -6.75
C ILE A 18 -6.15 -24.88 -7.08
N GLN A 19 -7.43 -24.76 -6.74
CA GLN A 19 -8.47 -25.79 -6.90
C GLN A 19 -8.04 -27.16 -6.34
N CYS A 20 -7.51 -27.15 -5.11
CA CYS A 20 -6.98 -28.31 -4.41
C CYS A 20 -7.83 -28.64 -3.18
N ASP A 21 -7.75 -29.90 -2.73
CA ASP A 21 -8.34 -30.29 -1.45
C ASP A 21 -7.71 -29.48 -0.31
N PRO A 22 -8.49 -28.93 0.65
CA PRO A 22 -7.97 -28.06 1.70
C PRO A 22 -6.93 -28.72 2.61
N GLU A 23 -7.01 -30.03 2.88
CA GLU A 23 -6.02 -30.72 3.71
C GLU A 23 -4.70 -30.90 2.96
N LEU A 24 -4.76 -31.23 1.66
CA LEU A 24 -3.58 -31.30 0.80
C LEU A 24 -2.98 -29.92 0.52
N ALA A 25 -3.83 -28.90 0.35
CA ALA A 25 -3.42 -27.52 0.21
C ALA A 25 -2.75 -27.01 1.49
N GLN A 26 -3.17 -27.47 2.67
CA GLN A 26 -2.54 -27.14 3.94
C GLN A 26 -1.09 -27.61 4.01
N GLU A 27 -0.83 -28.87 3.62
CA GLU A 27 0.54 -29.40 3.54
C GLU A 27 1.40 -28.57 2.59
N LEU A 28 0.89 -28.27 1.38
CA LEU A 28 1.59 -27.45 0.39
C LEU A 28 1.79 -26.01 0.87
N TYR A 29 0.83 -25.43 1.57
CA TYR A 29 0.85 -24.05 2.07
C TYR A 29 1.99 -23.85 3.08
N PHE A 30 2.20 -24.82 3.97
CA PHE A 30 3.28 -24.78 4.96
C PHE A 30 4.62 -25.29 4.43
N GLU A 31 4.65 -26.40 3.67
CA GLU A 31 5.89 -26.98 3.14
C GLU A 31 6.62 -26.02 2.19
N HIS A 32 5.86 -25.29 1.36
CA HIS A 32 6.43 -24.35 0.40
C HIS A 32 6.49 -22.91 0.90
N LYS A 33 6.22 -22.66 2.20
CA LYS A 33 6.23 -21.31 2.79
C LYS A 33 5.40 -20.31 1.98
N VAL A 34 4.24 -20.76 1.50
CA VAL A 34 3.37 -19.97 0.60
C VAL A 34 2.94 -18.66 1.27
N SER A 35 2.69 -18.68 2.59
CA SER A 35 2.41 -17.48 3.38
C SER A 35 3.57 -16.48 3.33
N GLU A 36 4.82 -16.93 3.46
CA GLU A 36 6.00 -16.04 3.40
C GLU A 36 6.19 -15.48 1.98
N ALA A 37 5.93 -16.28 0.95
CA ALA A 37 6.01 -15.83 -0.44
C ALA A 37 4.95 -14.76 -0.77
N LEU A 38 3.70 -14.98 -0.34
CA LEU A 38 2.60 -14.03 -0.49
C LEU A 38 2.87 -12.74 0.30
N ASP A 39 3.35 -12.84 1.54
CA ASP A 39 3.72 -11.67 2.35
C ASP A 39 4.84 -10.84 1.68
N ASN A 40 5.83 -11.51 1.08
CA ASN A 40 6.91 -10.85 0.35
C ASN A 40 6.45 -10.18 -0.95
N GLU A 41 5.56 -10.82 -1.71
CA GLU A 41 4.99 -10.24 -2.93
C GLU A 41 4.10 -9.03 -2.60
N GLN A 42 3.29 -9.14 -1.56
CA GLN A 42 2.44 -8.05 -1.11
C GLN A 42 3.27 -6.87 -0.60
N LYS A 43 4.35 -7.13 0.17
CA LYS A 43 5.31 -6.10 0.57
C LYS A 43 5.98 -5.43 -0.63
N ALA A 44 6.44 -6.21 -1.61
CA ALA A 44 7.03 -5.68 -2.83
C ALA A 44 6.04 -4.83 -3.64
N SER A 45 4.76 -5.21 -3.66
CA SER A 45 3.69 -4.44 -4.29
C SER A 45 3.49 -3.10 -3.58
N VAL A 46 3.38 -3.11 -2.25
CA VAL A 46 3.26 -1.88 -1.43
C VAL A 46 4.47 -0.96 -1.61
N ASP A 47 5.69 -1.50 -1.66
CA ASP A 47 6.91 -0.72 -1.87
C ASP A 47 6.92 -0.04 -3.26
N ARG A 48 6.46 -0.74 -4.30
CA ARG A 48 6.33 -0.17 -5.67
C ARG A 48 5.29 0.95 -5.71
N GLU A 49 4.13 0.74 -5.08
CA GLU A 49 3.09 1.75 -4.98
C GLU A 49 3.63 2.98 -4.25
N LEU A 50 4.25 2.80 -3.08
CA LEU A 50 4.81 3.86 -2.26
C LEU A 50 5.87 4.68 -3.01
N SER A 51 6.74 4.02 -3.77
CA SER A 51 7.73 4.67 -4.63
C SER A 51 7.04 5.57 -5.68
N THR A 52 6.00 5.06 -6.33
CA THR A 52 5.20 5.80 -7.32
C THR A 52 4.51 7.01 -6.68
N LEU A 53 3.88 6.82 -5.52
CA LEU A 53 3.21 7.91 -4.78
C LEU A 53 4.20 9.02 -4.39
N ARG A 54 5.42 8.66 -3.95
CA ARG A 54 6.48 9.64 -3.65
C ARG A 54 6.88 10.45 -4.89
N ILE A 55 7.00 9.80 -6.06
CA ILE A 55 7.30 10.50 -7.33
C ILE A 55 6.18 11.49 -7.67
N VAL A 56 4.92 11.05 -7.59
CA VAL A 56 3.76 11.92 -7.87
C VAL A 56 3.72 13.10 -6.91
N SER A 57 3.93 12.88 -5.61
CA SER A 57 3.95 13.96 -4.60
C SER A 57 5.03 15.00 -4.89
N ASN A 58 6.24 14.56 -5.25
CA ASN A 58 7.33 15.45 -5.63
C ASN A 58 7.01 16.26 -6.89
N ASN A 59 6.33 15.66 -7.86
CA ASN A 59 5.92 16.35 -9.07
C ASN A 59 4.81 17.38 -8.79
N LEU A 60 3.87 17.08 -7.89
CA LEU A 60 2.86 18.05 -7.44
C LEU A 60 3.50 19.21 -6.69
N ASP A 61 4.48 18.98 -5.82
CA ASP A 61 5.23 20.06 -5.16
C ASP A 61 5.97 20.96 -6.17
N ARG A 62 6.55 20.37 -7.23
CA ARG A 62 7.17 21.13 -8.32
C ARG A 62 6.15 21.94 -9.11
N ALA A 63 5.00 21.35 -9.43
CA ALA A 63 3.92 22.02 -10.13
C ALA A 63 3.35 23.18 -9.32
N ALA A 64 3.11 23.00 -8.01
CA ALA A 64 2.66 24.04 -7.11
C ALA A 64 3.65 25.23 -7.08
N LYS A 65 4.94 24.94 -6.97
CA LYS A 65 6.00 25.97 -7.02
C LYS A 65 6.03 26.70 -8.35
N ALA A 66 5.97 25.97 -9.46
CA ALA A 66 5.96 26.56 -10.80
C ALA A 66 4.75 27.49 -10.99
N CYS A 67 3.56 27.07 -10.53
CA CYS A 67 2.36 27.90 -10.54
C CYS A 67 2.58 29.18 -9.72
N LYS A 68 3.13 29.09 -8.51
CA LYS A 68 3.42 30.27 -7.67
C LYS A 68 4.40 31.27 -8.32
N THR A 69 5.30 30.79 -9.18
CA THR A 69 6.30 31.64 -9.85
C THR A 69 5.85 32.25 -11.18
N LEU A 70 4.73 31.80 -11.74
CA LEU A 70 4.20 32.38 -12.97
C LEU A 70 3.79 33.84 -12.75
N SER A 71 4.19 34.69 -13.70
CA SER A 71 3.78 36.09 -13.74
C SER A 71 2.26 36.22 -13.76
N ILE A 72 1.74 37.28 -13.16
CA ILE A 72 0.31 37.62 -13.17
C ILE A 72 -0.19 37.85 -14.62
N TYR A 73 0.73 38.18 -15.54
CA TYR A 73 0.46 38.39 -16.97
C TYR A 73 0.52 37.11 -17.81
N ASP A 74 1.12 36.03 -17.29
CA ASP A 74 1.24 34.72 -17.95
C ASP A 74 0.35 33.69 -17.26
N ASP A 75 -0.90 34.09 -16.97
CA ASP A 75 -1.79 33.36 -16.06
C ASP A 75 -3.13 32.95 -16.68
N ASP A 76 -3.17 32.82 -18.01
CA ASP A 76 -4.37 32.46 -18.77
C ASP A 76 -5.01 31.15 -18.27
N LEU A 77 -4.20 30.15 -17.94
CA LEU A 77 -4.70 28.88 -17.42
C LEU A 77 -5.35 29.02 -16.04
N ARG A 78 -4.71 29.71 -15.07
CA ARG A 78 -5.35 29.92 -13.75
C ARG A 78 -6.57 30.81 -13.87
N ASN A 79 -6.57 31.80 -14.75
CA ASN A 79 -7.74 32.62 -15.01
C ASN A 79 -8.88 31.80 -15.61
N ALA A 80 -8.61 30.97 -16.62
CA ALA A 80 -9.60 30.08 -17.22
C ALA A 80 -10.20 29.10 -16.18
N LEU A 81 -9.35 28.50 -15.35
CA LEU A 81 -9.79 27.61 -14.27
C LEU A 81 -10.62 28.36 -13.21
N ARG A 82 -10.19 29.57 -12.82
CA ARG A 82 -10.92 30.40 -11.85
C ARG A 82 -12.31 30.80 -12.35
N ILE A 83 -12.45 31.09 -13.65
CA ILE A 83 -13.75 31.35 -14.29
C ILE A 83 -14.67 30.12 -14.17
N GLN A 84 -14.11 28.91 -14.24
CA GLN A 84 -14.83 27.66 -14.04
C GLN A 84 -15.06 27.32 -12.55
N GLY A 85 -14.67 28.21 -11.62
CA GLY A 85 -14.76 27.96 -10.17
C GLY A 85 -13.69 27.02 -9.63
N LEU A 86 -12.67 26.69 -10.43
CA LEU A 86 -11.56 25.82 -10.05
C LEU A 86 -10.38 26.67 -9.59
N ASN A 87 -9.77 26.29 -8.46
CA ASN A 87 -8.55 26.90 -7.96
C ASN A 87 -7.41 25.88 -8.08
N LEU A 88 -6.61 26.02 -9.14
CA LEU A 88 -5.52 25.09 -9.46
C LEU A 88 -4.52 24.95 -8.32
N GLU A 89 -4.14 26.06 -7.68
CA GLU A 89 -3.18 26.05 -6.57
C GLU A 89 -3.74 25.28 -5.37
N LYS A 90 -4.97 25.60 -4.98
CA LYS A 90 -5.66 24.89 -3.90
C LYS A 90 -5.81 23.40 -4.21
N GLN A 91 -6.19 23.04 -5.43
CA GLN A 91 -6.38 21.64 -5.84
C GLN A 91 -5.08 20.84 -5.83
N ILE A 92 -3.97 21.44 -6.30
CA ILE A 92 -2.65 20.79 -6.25
C ILE A 92 -2.22 20.60 -4.79
N ASP A 93 -2.39 21.63 -3.94
CA ASP A 93 -2.00 21.56 -2.53
C ASP A 93 -2.85 20.51 -1.77
N GLU A 94 -4.17 20.48 -1.97
CA GLU A 94 -5.08 19.50 -1.37
C GLU A 94 -4.72 18.07 -1.78
N LEU A 95 -4.57 17.82 -3.08
CA LEU A 95 -4.20 16.50 -3.60
C LEU A 95 -2.85 16.04 -3.04
N ASN A 96 -1.87 16.94 -2.99
CA ASN A 96 -0.54 16.60 -2.48
C ASN A 96 -0.54 16.33 -0.97
N ASN A 97 -1.35 17.05 -0.19
CA ASN A 97 -1.51 16.78 1.23
C ASN A 97 -2.14 15.40 1.48
N THR A 98 -3.22 15.06 0.77
CA THR A 98 -3.82 13.71 0.84
C THR A 98 -2.80 12.62 0.48
N LEU A 99 -1.98 12.87 -0.54
CA LEU A 99 -0.94 11.92 -0.95
C LEU A 99 0.14 11.75 0.13
N LYS A 100 0.56 12.84 0.78
CA LYS A 100 1.52 12.80 1.90
C LYS A 100 0.95 12.04 3.10
N ASP A 101 -0.33 12.22 3.41
CA ASP A 101 -1.01 11.48 4.47
C ASP A 101 -1.05 9.98 4.17
N ASN A 102 -1.39 9.60 2.92
CA ASN A 102 -1.38 8.20 2.49
C ASN A 102 0.03 7.59 2.57
N ILE A 103 1.06 8.32 2.13
CA ILE A 103 2.46 7.89 2.24
C ILE A 103 2.83 7.69 3.73
N ALA A 104 2.44 8.61 4.61
CA ALA A 104 2.72 8.50 6.05
C ALA A 104 2.03 7.27 6.66
N PHE A 105 0.76 7.02 6.29
CA PHE A 105 0.02 5.84 6.71
C PHE A 105 0.72 4.55 6.27
N PHE A 106 1.08 4.41 5.00
CA PHE A 106 1.75 3.21 4.49
C PHE A 106 3.11 2.98 5.17
N ASN A 107 3.91 4.02 5.37
CA ASN A 107 5.17 3.90 6.10
C ASN A 107 4.95 3.38 7.54
N ALA A 108 3.91 3.87 8.22
CA ALA A 108 3.58 3.44 9.58
C ALA A 108 3.13 1.96 9.62
N SER A 109 2.31 1.54 8.66
CA SER A 109 1.86 0.15 8.53
C SER A 109 3.02 -0.81 8.32
N ILE A 110 3.92 -0.50 7.37
CA ILE A 110 5.13 -1.32 7.11
C ILE A 110 6.01 -1.41 8.38
N SER A 111 6.20 -0.29 9.08
CA SER A 111 7.03 -0.26 10.30
C SER A 111 6.43 -1.11 11.44
N LYS A 112 5.09 -1.13 11.55
CA LYS A 112 4.37 -1.98 12.51
C LYS A 112 4.51 -3.46 12.18
N ASP A 113 4.45 -3.83 10.90
CA ASP A 113 4.62 -5.24 10.47
C ASP A 113 6.04 -5.77 10.74
N ILE A 114 7.06 -4.92 10.62
CA ILE A 114 8.45 -5.27 10.97
C ILE A 114 8.62 -5.46 12.49
N SER A 115 7.83 -4.76 13.30
CA SER A 115 7.83 -4.88 14.76
C SER A 115 7.06 -6.12 15.27
N GLY A 116 6.01 -6.55 14.55
CA GLY A 116 5.21 -7.73 14.91
C GLY A 116 5.93 -9.04 14.58
N THR A 117 6.52 -9.13 13.38
CA THR A 117 7.25 -10.31 12.90
C THR A 117 8.44 -10.71 13.80
N SER A 118 9.09 -9.76 14.46
CA SER A 118 10.12 -10.03 15.49
C SER A 118 9.58 -10.73 16.75
N SER A 119 8.31 -10.53 17.11
CA SER A 119 7.72 -11.14 18.31
C SER A 119 7.23 -12.56 18.03
N ASP A 120 6.70 -12.81 16.83
CA ASP A 120 6.18 -14.13 16.44
C ASP A 120 7.31 -15.16 16.27
N HIS A 121 8.51 -14.73 15.86
CA HIS A 121 9.70 -15.61 15.85
C HIS A 121 10.09 -16.14 17.24
N LYS A 122 9.79 -15.41 18.32
CA LYS A 122 10.05 -15.90 19.69
C LYS A 122 8.98 -16.87 20.18
N ALA A 123 7.73 -16.70 19.77
CA ALA A 123 6.64 -17.58 20.18
C ALA A 123 6.77 -18.98 19.57
N ASN A 124 7.32 -19.10 18.36
CA ASN A 124 7.46 -20.40 17.68
C ASN A 124 8.78 -21.16 17.98
N THR A 125 9.62 -20.65 18.90
CA THR A 125 10.87 -21.34 19.33
C THR A 125 10.69 -22.09 20.66
N VAL A 126 9.48 -22.16 21.21
CA VAL A 126 9.20 -22.88 22.46
C VAL A 126 8.12 -23.94 22.23
N VAL A 127 8.51 -25.05 21.60
CA VAL A 127 8.04 -26.42 21.90
C VAL A 127 9.20 -27.38 21.68
#